data_AF-A0A381I537-F1
#
_entry.id   AF-A0A381I537-F1
#
_cell.length_a   1.000
_cell.length_b   1.000
_cell.length_c   1.000
_cell.angle_alpha   90.00
_cell.angle_beta   90.00
_cell.angle_gamma   90.00
#
_symmetry.space_group_name_H-M   'P 1'
#
loop_
_entity.id
_entity.type
_entity.pdbx_description
1 polymer ?
#
loop_
_entity_poly.entity_id
_entity_poly.type
_entity_poly.pdbx_seq_one_letter_code
_entity_poly.pdbx_strand_id
1 'polypeptide(L)' 'MRILSETEKISLAAIIKMESDGLLMQRAINVLISDEDLKRQSESSILATEGRIKAIQQFIVENEILISEEV' A
#
# COMPACT_ATOMS: atom_id res chain seq x y z
N MET A 1 -0.81 -12.72 19.50
CA MET A 1 -1.65 -11.95 18.55
C MET A 1 -2.86 -12.79 18.16
N ARG A 2 -3.96 -12.17 17.72
CA ARG A 2 -5.16 -12.90 17.25
C ARG A 2 -4.85 -13.57 15.89
N ILE A 3 -5.29 -14.81 15.71
CA ILE A 3 -5.21 -15.51 14.43
C ILE A 3 -6.23 -14.87 13.49
N LEU A 4 -5.78 -14.43 12.31
CA LEU A 4 -6.65 -13.90 11.27
C LEU A 4 -7.43 -15.05 10.61
N SER A 5 -8.73 -14.85 10.44
CA SER A 5 -9.58 -15.70 9.59
C SER A 5 -9.18 -15.57 8.12
N GLU A 6 -9.57 -16.55 7.29
CA GLU A 6 -9.31 -16.51 5.85
C GLU A 6 -9.88 -15.24 5.18
N THR A 7 -11.07 -14.79 5.58
CA THR A 7 -11.65 -13.54 5.07
C THR A 7 -10.81 -12.31 5.44
N GLU A 8 -10.27 -12.26 6.67
CA GLU A 8 -9.39 -11.18 7.10
C GLU A 8 -8.06 -11.19 6.32
N LYS A 9 -7.51 -12.39 6.01
CA LYS A 9 -6.31 -12.53 5.17
C LYS A 9 -6.54 -12.08 3.73
N ILE A 10 -7.65 -12.47 3.12
CA ILE A 10 -8.03 -12.01 1.77
C ILE A 10 -8.21 -10.50 1.74
N SER A 11 -8.86 -9.94 2.75
CA SER A 11 -9.03 -8.49 2.88
C SER A 11 -7.69 -7.77 3.01
N LEU A 12 -6.76 -8.32 3.79
CA LEU A 12 -5.40 -7.80 3.91
C LEU A 12 -4.64 -7.84 2.58
N ALA A 13 -4.78 -8.94 1.82
CA ALA A 13 -4.24 -9.10 0.47
C ALA A 13 -4.76 -8.02 -0.50
N ALA A 14 -6.08 -7.80 -0.47
CA ALA A 14 -6.73 -6.80 -1.30
C ALA A 14 -6.24 -5.39 -0.95
N ILE A 15 -6.11 -5.07 0.34
CA ILE A 15 -5.62 -3.76 0.81
C ILE A 15 -4.18 -3.51 0.34
N ILE A 16 -3.25 -4.46 0.53
CA ILE A 16 -1.85 -4.25 0.12
C ILE A 16 -1.72 -4.12 -1.40
N LYS A 17 -2.52 -4.87 -2.17
CA LYS A 17 -2.59 -4.76 -3.64
C LYS A 17 -3.11 -3.39 -4.06
N MET A 18 -4.26 -2.97 -3.51
CA MET A 18 -4.84 -1.64 -3.78
C MET A 18 -3.88 -0.51 -3.46
N GLU A 19 -3.17 -0.58 -2.32
CA GLU A 19 -2.22 0.44 -1.92
C GLU A 19 -1.02 0.51 -2.88
N SER A 20 -0.54 -0.65 -3.33
CA SER A 20 0.56 -0.77 -4.30
C SER A 20 0.17 -0.23 -5.67
N ASP A 21 -1.02 -0.59 -6.17
CA ASP A 21 -1.57 -0.08 -7.43
C ASP A 21 -1.80 1.45 -7.33
N GLY A 22 -2.31 1.91 -6.20
CA GLY A 22 -2.46 3.33 -5.88
C GLY A 22 -1.13 4.08 -5.92
N LEU A 23 -0.07 3.55 -5.34
CA LEU A 23 1.27 4.15 -5.38
C LEU A 23 1.79 4.30 -6.81
N LEU A 24 1.60 3.29 -7.67
CA LEU A 24 1.99 3.35 -9.08
C LEU A 24 1.24 4.48 -9.79
N MET A 25 -0.07 4.59 -9.57
CA MET A 25 -0.90 5.65 -10.12
C MET A 25 -0.49 7.03 -9.62
N GLN A 26 -0.24 7.20 -8.31
CA GLN A 26 0.20 8.45 -7.71
C GLN A 26 1.52 8.93 -8.32
N ARG A 27 2.50 8.03 -8.50
CA ARG A 27 3.78 8.34 -9.14
C ARG A 27 3.60 8.77 -10.60
N ALA A 28 2.75 8.07 -11.36
CA ALA A 28 2.46 8.43 -12.75
C ALA A 28 1.81 9.83 -12.84
N ILE A 29 0.84 10.13 -11.97
CA ILE A 29 0.18 11.44 -11.91
C ILE A 29 1.18 12.53 -11.51
N ASN A 30 2.07 12.28 -10.54
CA ASN A 30 3.04 13.27 -10.05
C ASN A 30 3.95 13.82 -11.15
N VAL A 31 4.28 13.01 -12.17
CA VAL A 31 5.09 13.43 -13.32
C VAL A 31 4.34 14.46 -14.20
N LEU A 32 3.01 14.44 -14.17
CA LEU A 32 2.16 15.34 -14.96
C LEU A 32 1.83 16.64 -14.22
N ILE A 33 2.11 16.74 -12.92
CA ILE A 33 1.83 17.93 -12.12
C ILE A 33 2.86 19.02 -12.45
N SER A 34 2.38 20.15 -12.96
CA SER A 34 3.21 21.31 -13.31
C SER A 34 3.28 22.35 -12.20
N ASP A 35 2.29 22.37 -11.31
CA ASP A 35 2.28 23.25 -10.14
C ASP A 35 3.22 22.69 -9.07
N GLU A 36 4.26 23.45 -8.72
CA GLU A 36 5.34 23.00 -7.83
C GLU A 36 4.85 22.70 -6.40
N ASP A 37 3.91 23.49 -5.87
CA ASP A 37 3.40 23.28 -4.53
C ASP A 37 2.51 22.03 -4.47
N LEU A 38 1.68 21.83 -5.51
CA LEU A 38 0.89 20.61 -5.65
C LEU A 38 1.78 19.37 -5.85
N LYS A 39 2.88 19.50 -6.59
CA LYS A 39 3.84 18.42 -6.80
C LYS A 39 4.52 18.01 -5.49
N ARG A 40 4.97 18.96 -4.68
CA ARG A 40 5.55 18.66 -3.34
C ARG A 40 4.56 17.98 -2.40
N GLN A 41 3.29 18.39 -2.45
CA GLN A 41 2.23 17.73 -1.68
C GLN A 41 2.02 16.28 -2.14
N SER A 42 2.00 16.06 -3.46
CA SER A 42 1.89 14.74 -4.07
C SER A 42 3.11 13.85 -3.71
N GLU A 43 4.33 14.38 -3.74
CA GLU A 43 5.55 13.67 -3.29
C GLU A 43 5.49 13.28 -1.81
N SER A 44 4.97 14.17 -0.96
CA SER A 44 4.75 13.86 0.47
C SER A 44 3.71 12.75 0.65
N SER A 45 2.65 12.75 -0.18
CA SER A 45 1.64 11.70 -0.19
C SER A 45 2.22 10.35 -0.63
N ILE A 46 3.04 10.35 -1.69
CA ILE A 46 3.76 9.16 -2.18
C ILE A 46 4.61 8.55 -1.07
N LEU A 47 5.39 9.36 -0.36
CA LEU A 47 6.21 8.89 0.77
C LEU A 47 5.37 8.28 1.89
N ALA A 48 4.21 8.89 2.21
CA ALA A 48 3.29 8.35 3.20
C ALA A 48 2.70 7.00 2.76
N THR A 49 2.35 6.85 1.48
CA THR A 49 1.86 5.59 0.90
C THR A 49 2.93 4.50 0.96
N GLU A 50 4.19 4.80 0.62
CA GLU A 50 5.31 3.86 0.75
C GLU A 50 5.50 3.40 2.20
N GLY A 51 5.40 4.32 3.16
CA GLY A 51 5.45 4.01 4.59
C GLY A 51 4.35 3.04 5.02
N ARG A 52 3.10 3.25 4.54
CA ARG A 52 1.97 2.35 4.83
C ARG A 52 2.17 0.97 4.24
N ILE A 53 2.58 0.87 2.97
CA ILE A 53 2.88 -0.42 2.32
C ILE A 53 3.93 -1.18 3.12
N LYS A 54 5.02 -0.51 3.49
CA LYS A 54 6.10 -1.14 4.27
C LYS A 54 5.61 -1.61 5.65
N ALA A 55 4.80 -0.81 6.34
CA ALA A 55 4.23 -1.20 7.63
C ALA A 55 3.32 -2.43 7.51
N ILE A 56 2.50 -2.50 6.46
CA ILE A 56 1.63 -3.66 6.20
C ILE A 56 2.47 -4.89 5.87
N GLN A 57 3.49 -4.77 5.02
CA GLN A 57 4.43 -5.86 4.71
C GLN A 57 5.15 -6.37 5.95
N GLN A 58 5.63 -5.46 6.80
CA GLN A 58 6.28 -5.83 8.06
C GLN A 58 5.32 -6.58 8.98
N PHE A 59 4.09 -6.10 9.12
CA PHE A 59 3.05 -6.78 9.89
C PHE A 59 2.78 -8.21 9.39
N ILE A 60 2.74 -8.41 8.07
CA ILE A 60 2.56 -9.73 7.44
C ILE A 60 3.70 -10.68 7.81
N VAL A 61 4.95 -10.21 7.67
CA VAL A 61 6.16 -10.99 7.93
C VAL A 61 6.29 -11.33 9.41
N GLU A 62 6.12 -10.34 10.30
CA GLU A 62 6.25 -10.53 11.75
C GLU A 62 5.22 -11.50 12.34
N ASN A 63 4.12 -11.73 11.62
CA ASN A 63 3.01 -12.56 12.08
C ASN A 63 2.80 -13.82 11.24
N GLU A 64 3.74 -14.14 10.35
CA GLU A 64 3.72 -15.35 9.51
C GLU A 64 2.38 -15.50 8.76
N ILE A 65 1.79 -14.38 8.33
CA ILE A 65 0.48 -14.38 7.67
C ILE A 65 0.69 -14.87 6.24
N LEU A 66 0.25 -16.10 5.96
CA LEU A 66 0.16 -16.62 4.60
C LEU A 66 -0.97 -15.88 3.86
N ILE A 67 -0.58 -15.05 2.90
CA ILE A 67 -1.50 -14.36 2.02
C ILE A 67 -1.74 -15.27 0.81
N SER A 68 -2.99 -15.67 0.60
CA SER A 68 -3.37 -16.36 -0.64
C SER A 68 -3.33 -15.34 -1.78
N GLU A 69 -2.63 -15.66 -2.87
CA GLU A 69 -2.91 -15.02 -4.15
C GLU A 69 -4.38 -15.33 -4.51
N GLU A 70 -5.15 -14.32 -4.89
CA GLU A 70 -6.49 -14.54 -5.45
C GLU A 70 -6.36 -15.47 -6.66
N VAL A 71 -7.10 -16.59 -6.64
CA VAL A 71 -7.28 -17.48 -7.80
C VAL A 71 -8.28 -16.86 -8.78
#